data_AF-A0A2V5M416-F1
#
_entry.id   AF-A0A2V5M416-F1
#
_cell.length_a   1.000
_cell.length_b   1.000
_cell.length_c   1.000
_cell.angle_alpha   90.00
_cell.angle_beta   90.00
_cell.angle_gamma   90.00
#
_symmetry.space_group_name_H-M   'P 1'
#
loop_
_entity.id
_entity.type
_entity.pdbx_description
1 polymer ?
#
loop_
_entity_poly.entity_id
_entity_poly.type
_entity_poly.pdbx_seq_one_letter_code
_entity_poly.pdbx_strand_id
1 'polypeptide(L)'
;MENRQVNFGQLDAKTTDTLLLTFAELGLIYGNDWFVIPYSMKANTLCEVRVLVITNVFGERTLIRAADEGEENNWQRWSMFNLSNLNEFGSYNRQFFLPATITSTLESEPLEQVNYTRDEMTNMVWAVEEVIPDGNGKGISGYDAADRFGVEPPPIAASTANIRYVLGTTVPENWIPFLPVHQAGSNQSIQFRRAAMPKLGVPPTDVVRPKGLLLTEVRKRYYINEEEIPAAGTVVRRSYQRARWYNGRTYVWIGRYRETGRGQASSDLRFDQIEPIQPS
;
A
#
# COMPACT_ATOMS: atom_id res chain seq x y z
N MET A 1 -38.77 21.83 -19.59
CA MET A 1 -39.15 23.25 -19.43
C MET A 1 -38.07 23.91 -18.62
N GLU A 2 -37.11 24.53 -19.32
CA GLU A 2 -35.96 25.22 -18.75
C GLU A 2 -36.38 26.62 -18.29
N ASN A 3 -35.98 27.02 -17.08
CA ASN A 3 -36.24 28.35 -16.55
C ASN A 3 -35.51 29.38 -17.41
N ARG A 4 -36.27 30.35 -17.97
CA ARG A 4 -35.82 31.53 -18.74
C ARG A 4 -34.95 32.51 -17.93
N GLN A 5 -33.93 32.04 -17.23
CA GLN A 5 -33.06 32.90 -16.41
C GLN A 5 -31.99 33.63 -17.21
N VAL A 6 -31.70 33.21 -18.45
CA VAL A 6 -30.69 33.85 -19.31
C VAL A 6 -31.30 34.12 -20.69
N ASN A 7 -31.28 35.39 -21.12
CA ASN A 7 -31.78 35.83 -22.42
C ASN A 7 -30.63 36.44 -23.23
N PHE A 8 -29.98 35.61 -24.05
CA PHE A 8 -28.89 36.04 -24.94
C PHE A 8 -29.34 37.03 -26.03
N GLY A 9 -30.65 37.16 -26.28
CA GLY A 9 -31.21 38.14 -27.23
C GLY A 9 -31.33 39.57 -26.69
N GLN A 10 -31.07 39.79 -25.39
CA GLN A 10 -31.03 41.12 -24.76
C GLN A 10 -29.61 41.65 -24.53
N LEU A 11 -28.58 41.01 -25.10
CA LEU A 11 -27.20 41.48 -24.99
C LEU A 11 -27.00 42.73 -25.85
N ASP A 12 -26.87 43.89 -25.19
CA ASP A 12 -26.54 45.18 -25.81
C ASP A 12 -25.02 45.36 -25.89
N ALA A 13 -24.40 44.73 -26.89
CA ALA A 13 -22.95 44.79 -27.09
C ALA A 13 -22.54 46.04 -27.90
N LYS A 14 -21.59 46.81 -27.39
CA LYS A 14 -20.98 47.94 -28.13
C LYS A 14 -19.80 47.44 -28.99
N THR A 15 -19.39 48.25 -29.97
CA THR A 15 -18.27 47.94 -30.89
C THR A 15 -16.94 47.65 -30.22
N THR A 16 -16.77 47.98 -28.93
CA THR A 16 -15.58 47.70 -28.12
C THR A 16 -15.72 46.48 -27.21
N ASP A 17 -16.91 45.85 -27.13
CA ASP A 17 -17.21 44.81 -26.16
C ASP A 17 -16.89 43.40 -26.73
N THR A 18 -15.66 43.21 -27.20
CA THR A 18 -15.19 41.95 -27.79
C THR A 18 -15.36 40.76 -26.86
N LEU A 19 -15.13 40.93 -25.55
CA LEU A 19 -15.35 39.88 -24.54
C LEU A 19 -16.82 39.45 -24.44
N LEU A 20 -17.77 40.39 -24.56
CA LEU A 20 -19.20 40.10 -24.49
C LEU A 20 -19.66 39.34 -25.74
N LEU A 21 -19.12 39.70 -26.91
CA LEU A 21 -19.36 39.01 -28.17
C LEU A 21 -18.78 37.59 -28.15
N THR A 22 -17.56 37.39 -27.66
CA THR A 22 -16.97 36.04 -27.50
C THR A 22 -17.76 35.18 -26.49
N PHE A 23 -18.24 35.77 -25.40
CA PHE A 23 -19.10 35.05 -24.44
C PHE A 23 -20.45 34.65 -25.05
N ALA A 24 -21.08 35.55 -25.82
CA ALA A 24 -22.31 35.26 -26.54
C ALA A 24 -22.10 34.16 -27.59
N GLU A 25 -21.02 34.22 -28.36
CA GLU A 25 -20.63 33.22 -29.33
C GLU A 25 -20.39 31.85 -28.67
N LEU A 26 -19.65 31.82 -27.56
CA LEU A 26 -19.42 30.59 -26.80
C LEU A 26 -20.73 30.00 -26.25
N GLY A 27 -21.61 30.83 -25.68
CA GLY A 27 -22.87 30.38 -25.09
C GLY A 27 -23.91 29.93 -26.12
N LEU A 28 -23.91 30.51 -27.32
CA LEU A 28 -24.87 30.19 -28.38
C LEU A 28 -24.39 29.10 -29.34
N ILE A 29 -23.10 29.07 -29.64
CA ILE A 29 -22.50 28.15 -30.63
C ILE A 29 -21.82 26.97 -29.95
N TYR A 30 -21.22 27.21 -28.78
CA TYR A 30 -20.44 26.22 -28.02
C TYR A 30 -21.25 25.58 -26.89
N GLY A 31 -22.55 25.38 -27.13
CA GLY A 31 -23.30 24.34 -26.43
C GLY A 31 -22.73 23.00 -26.88
N ASN A 32 -21.76 22.47 -26.15
CA ASN A 32 -21.22 21.15 -26.38
C ASN A 32 -22.34 20.13 -26.12
N ASP A 33 -23.13 19.83 -27.17
CA ASP A 33 -24.20 18.84 -27.16
C ASP A 33 -23.60 17.45 -26.97
N TRP A 34 -23.36 17.07 -25.72
CA TRP A 34 -22.90 15.75 -25.38
C TRP A 34 -24.10 14.82 -25.29
N PHE A 35 -24.19 13.87 -26.23
CA PHE A 35 -25.12 12.76 -26.12
C PHE A 35 -24.57 11.73 -25.14
N VAL A 36 -25.28 11.51 -24.03
CA VAL A 36 -24.97 10.44 -23.09
C VAL A 36 -25.88 9.24 -23.39
N ILE A 37 -25.28 8.15 -23.86
CA ILE A 37 -25.99 6.89 -24.10
C ILE A 37 -25.65 5.92 -22.95
N PRO A 38 -26.57 5.69 -22.00
CA PRO A 38 -26.31 4.73 -20.92
C PRO A 38 -26.27 3.30 -21.48
N TYR A 39 -25.20 2.56 -21.18
CA TYR A 39 -25.07 1.15 -21.51
C TYR A 39 -24.94 0.32 -20.23
N SER A 40 -25.88 -0.60 -20.00
CA SER A 40 -25.82 -1.49 -18.84
C SER A 40 -24.85 -2.64 -19.10
N MET A 41 -23.83 -2.74 -18.25
CA MET A 41 -22.81 -3.79 -18.28
C MET A 41 -22.76 -4.53 -16.93
N LYS A 42 -22.44 -5.82 -16.96
CA LYS A 42 -22.13 -6.59 -15.75
C LYS A 42 -20.75 -6.18 -15.21
N ALA A 43 -20.58 -6.15 -13.89
CA ALA A 43 -19.25 -5.94 -13.32
C ALA A 43 -18.30 -7.08 -13.70
N ASN A 44 -17.01 -6.77 -13.76
CA ASN A 44 -15.93 -7.68 -14.15
C ASN A 44 -16.06 -8.23 -15.58
N THR A 45 -16.49 -7.41 -16.53
CA THR A 45 -16.53 -7.77 -17.96
C THR A 45 -15.84 -6.72 -18.82
N LEU A 46 -15.41 -7.13 -20.00
CA LEU A 46 -14.90 -6.25 -21.06
C LEU A 46 -16.01 -5.94 -22.06
N CYS A 47 -16.15 -4.67 -22.43
CA CYS A 47 -17.03 -4.19 -23.49
C CYS A 47 -16.20 -3.68 -24.66
N GLU A 48 -16.63 -3.91 -25.88
CA GLU A 48 -16.11 -3.17 -27.03
C GLU A 48 -17.28 -2.69 -27.88
N VAL A 49 -17.36 -1.37 -28.11
CA VAL A 49 -18.34 -0.81 -29.03
C VAL A 49 -17.79 -0.96 -30.45
N ARG A 50 -18.35 -1.93 -31.20
CA ARG A 50 -17.89 -2.20 -32.57
C ARG A 50 -18.35 -1.15 -33.58
N VAL A 51 -19.60 -0.71 -33.46
CA VAL A 51 -20.25 0.20 -34.42
C VAL A 51 -21.28 1.05 -33.69
N LEU A 52 -21.28 2.36 -33.96
CA LEU A 52 -22.33 3.30 -33.53
C LEU A 52 -22.94 3.97 -34.77
N VAL A 53 -24.24 3.79 -34.99
CA VAL A 53 -24.96 4.44 -36.10
C VAL A 53 -26.09 5.27 -35.51
N ILE A 54 -26.13 6.54 -35.88
CA ILE A 54 -27.21 7.46 -35.49
C ILE A 54 -28.14 7.63 -36.69
N THR A 55 -29.45 7.55 -36.45
CA THR A 55 -30.48 7.87 -37.45
C THR A 55 -31.08 9.22 -37.11
N ASN A 56 -31.05 10.17 -38.04
CA ASN A 56 -31.62 11.50 -37.82
C ASN A 56 -33.14 11.51 -38.04
N VAL A 57 -33.78 12.66 -37.79
CA VAL A 57 -35.24 12.84 -37.95
C VAL A 57 -35.73 12.70 -39.39
N PHE A 58 -34.84 12.78 -40.38
CA PHE A 58 -35.14 12.58 -41.79
C PHE A 58 -34.92 11.11 -42.24
N GLY A 59 -34.51 10.23 -41.33
CA GLY A 59 -34.27 8.80 -41.61
C GLY A 59 -32.90 8.49 -42.19
N GLU A 60 -32.01 9.48 -42.31
CA GLU A 60 -30.64 9.27 -42.78
C GLU A 60 -29.80 8.63 -41.67
N ARG A 61 -28.92 7.70 -42.06
CA ARG A 61 -28.04 6.97 -41.15
C ARG A 61 -26.60 7.47 -41.25
N THR A 62 -26.05 7.91 -40.14
CA THR A 62 -24.66 8.36 -40.03
C THR A 62 -23.87 7.39 -39.17
N LEU A 63 -22.77 6.84 -39.71
CA LEU A 63 -21.81 6.05 -38.95
C LEU A 63 -20.94 6.99 -38.12
N ILE A 64 -20.96 6.82 -36.80
CA ILE A 64 -20.12 7.57 -35.88
C ILE A 64 -18.83 6.78 -35.66
N ARG A 65 -17.71 7.39 -36.06
CA ARG A 65 -16.36 6.87 -35.86
C ARG A 65 -15.90 7.14 -34.44
N ALA A 66 -15.00 6.32 -33.93
CA ALA A 66 -14.46 6.54 -32.59
C ALA A 66 -13.64 7.84 -32.57
N ALA A 67 -13.72 8.61 -31.48
CA ALA A 67 -13.00 9.88 -31.36
C ALA A 67 -11.46 9.73 -31.41
N ASP A 68 -10.94 8.51 -31.19
CA ASP A 68 -9.53 8.17 -31.28
C ASP A 68 -9.09 7.58 -32.64
N GLU A 69 -10.00 7.49 -33.62
CA GLU A 69 -9.75 6.98 -34.98
C GLU A 69 -9.10 8.07 -35.85
N GLY A 70 -7.93 7.81 -36.42
CA GLY A 70 -7.22 8.75 -37.31
C GLY A 70 -5.72 8.84 -37.03
N GLU A 71 -5.04 9.76 -37.70
CA GLU A 71 -3.59 10.01 -37.52
C GLU A 71 -3.28 10.57 -36.12
N GLU A 72 -2.11 10.23 -35.58
CA GLU A 72 -1.70 10.60 -34.23
C GLU A 72 -1.61 12.11 -33.98
N ASN A 73 -1.37 12.91 -35.03
CA ASN A 73 -1.15 14.36 -34.93
C ASN A 73 -2.43 15.21 -34.96
N ASN A 74 -3.61 14.61 -34.89
CA ASN A 74 -4.86 15.36 -34.83
C ASN A 74 -5.18 15.78 -33.40
N TRP A 75 -5.17 17.08 -33.13
CA TRP A 75 -5.54 17.68 -31.83
C TRP A 75 -6.97 17.35 -31.36
N GLN A 76 -7.85 16.91 -32.27
CA GLN A 76 -9.20 16.45 -31.97
C GLN A 76 -9.26 14.99 -31.48
N ARG A 77 -8.12 14.28 -31.46
CA ARG A 77 -8.02 12.90 -31.01
C ARG A 77 -7.99 12.84 -29.48
N TRP A 78 -9.15 12.70 -28.86
CA TRP A 78 -9.28 12.56 -27.41
C TRP A 78 -10.22 11.41 -27.04
N SER A 79 -9.74 10.54 -26.16
CA SER A 79 -10.51 9.45 -25.56
C SER A 79 -10.05 9.22 -24.12
N MET A 80 -10.93 8.62 -23.32
CA MET A 80 -10.65 8.26 -21.93
C MET A 80 -10.99 6.78 -21.71
N PHE A 81 -10.38 6.18 -20.69
CA PHE A 81 -10.65 4.80 -20.24
C PHE A 81 -10.30 3.68 -21.22
N ASN A 82 -9.52 3.96 -22.27
CA ASN A 82 -8.94 2.92 -23.12
C ASN A 82 -7.90 2.10 -22.34
N LEU A 83 -7.80 0.81 -22.66
CA LEU A 83 -6.80 -0.08 -22.08
C LEU A 83 -5.54 -0.09 -22.96
N SER A 84 -4.38 -0.12 -22.33
CA SER A 84 -3.11 -0.32 -23.04
C SER A 84 -3.00 -1.74 -23.58
N ASN A 85 -2.33 -1.88 -24.72
CA ASN A 85 -1.98 -3.20 -25.24
C ASN A 85 -0.76 -3.75 -24.50
N LEU A 86 -0.77 -5.06 -24.23
CA LEU A 86 0.34 -5.71 -23.54
C LEU A 86 1.62 -5.59 -24.39
N ASN A 87 2.68 -5.08 -23.78
CA ASN A 87 4.00 -4.87 -24.40
C ASN A 87 4.05 -3.83 -25.54
N GLU A 88 3.01 -3.02 -25.73
CA GLU A 88 2.99 -1.95 -26.74
C GLU A 88 2.76 -0.59 -26.08
N PHE A 89 3.83 0.18 -25.91
CA PHE A 89 3.73 1.54 -25.38
C PHE A 89 3.08 2.48 -26.39
N GLY A 90 2.11 3.29 -25.93
CA GLY A 90 1.38 4.23 -26.78
C GLY A 90 0.29 3.60 -27.65
N SER A 91 0.14 2.27 -27.60
CA SER A 91 -0.91 1.52 -28.29
C SER A 91 -2.05 1.23 -27.33
N TYR A 92 -3.26 1.60 -27.72
CA TYR A 92 -4.46 1.45 -26.89
C TYR A 92 -5.52 0.68 -27.66
N ASN A 93 -6.26 -0.18 -26.96
CA ASN A 93 -7.45 -0.81 -27.50
C ASN A 93 -8.72 -0.10 -27.00
N ARG A 94 -9.82 -0.37 -27.71
CA ARG A 94 -11.14 0.23 -27.47
C ARG A 94 -12.01 -0.60 -26.52
N GLN A 95 -11.37 -1.46 -25.74
CA GLN A 95 -12.10 -2.25 -24.75
C GLN A 95 -12.25 -1.42 -23.48
N PHE A 96 -13.46 -1.40 -22.95
CA PHE A 96 -13.76 -0.84 -21.66
C PHE A 96 -13.87 -1.98 -20.64
N PHE A 97 -13.02 -1.98 -19.63
CA PHE A 97 -13.15 -2.90 -18.50
C PHE A 97 -13.98 -2.23 -17.40
N LEU A 98 -15.08 -2.86 -17.00
CA LEU A 98 -15.81 -2.44 -15.81
C LEU A 98 -15.32 -3.28 -14.62
N PRO A 99 -14.36 -2.81 -13.80
CA PRO A 99 -13.85 -3.58 -12.68
C PRO A 99 -14.94 -3.81 -11.62
N ALA A 100 -14.86 -4.95 -10.95
CA ALA A 100 -15.62 -5.18 -9.72
C ALA A 100 -14.96 -4.40 -8.57
N THR A 101 -15.40 -3.18 -8.33
CA THR A 101 -14.89 -2.32 -7.25
C THR A 101 -15.83 -2.32 -6.04
N ILE A 102 -15.26 -2.36 -4.85
CA ILE A 102 -15.98 -2.23 -3.58
C ILE A 102 -16.03 -0.75 -3.21
N THR A 103 -17.21 -0.23 -2.89
CA THR A 103 -17.38 1.20 -2.53
C THR A 103 -16.86 1.52 -1.13
N SER A 104 -17.11 0.64 -0.17
CA SER A 104 -16.66 0.80 1.21
C SER A 104 -16.40 -0.54 1.87
N THR A 105 -15.42 -0.55 2.76
CA THR A 105 -15.04 -1.70 3.58
C THR A 105 -15.08 -1.28 5.05
N LEU A 106 -15.43 -2.23 5.91
CA LEU A 106 -15.17 -2.15 7.35
C LEU A 106 -13.94 -2.99 7.64
N GLU A 107 -13.07 -2.47 8.49
CA GLU A 107 -11.85 -3.14 8.90
C GLU A 107 -11.89 -3.36 10.42
N SER A 108 -11.48 -4.56 10.84
CA SER A 108 -11.34 -4.87 12.26
C SER A 108 -10.04 -4.31 12.82
N GLU A 109 -9.89 -4.42 14.14
CA GLU A 109 -8.57 -4.34 14.76
C GLU A 109 -7.61 -5.36 14.12
N PRO A 110 -6.29 -5.08 14.09
CA PRO A 110 -5.31 -5.97 13.48
C PRO A 110 -5.29 -7.34 14.18
N LEU A 111 -5.29 -8.40 13.39
CA LEU A 111 -4.98 -9.76 13.86
C LEU A 111 -3.49 -9.94 14.07
N GLU A 112 -2.71 -9.24 13.25
CA GLU A 112 -1.28 -9.26 13.29
C GLU A 112 -0.74 -7.93 12.75
N GLN A 113 0.31 -7.42 13.38
CA GLN A 113 1.02 -6.23 12.94
C GLN A 113 2.51 -6.42 13.18
N VAL A 114 3.29 -6.19 12.14
CA VAL A 114 4.75 -6.18 12.19
C VAL A 114 5.25 -4.81 11.78
N ASN A 115 6.03 -4.19 12.65
CA ASN A 115 6.70 -2.93 12.39
C ASN A 115 8.15 -3.23 12.00
N TYR A 116 8.50 -2.94 10.75
CA TYR A 116 9.87 -3.02 10.26
C TYR A 116 10.57 -1.68 10.49
N THR A 117 11.63 -1.67 11.30
CA THR A 117 12.39 -0.47 11.63
C THR A 117 13.87 -0.68 11.32
N ARG A 118 14.52 0.33 10.71
CA ARG A 118 15.96 0.31 10.46
C ARG A 118 16.73 0.65 11.73
N ASP A 119 17.83 -0.07 11.93
CA ASP A 119 18.87 0.21 12.92
C ASP A 119 20.10 0.75 12.19
N GLU A 120 20.32 2.06 12.26
CA GLU A 120 21.38 2.73 11.48
C GLU A 120 22.79 2.32 11.91
N MET A 121 22.99 2.07 13.20
CA MET A 121 24.32 1.76 13.75
C MET A 121 24.85 0.42 13.24
N THR A 122 23.95 -0.51 12.95
CA THR A 122 24.29 -1.89 12.54
C THR A 122 23.88 -2.22 11.10
N ASN A 123 23.26 -1.26 10.41
CA ASN A 123 22.68 -1.42 9.07
C ASN A 123 21.79 -2.67 8.94
N MET A 124 21.04 -2.97 10.01
CA MET A 124 20.10 -4.09 10.05
C MET A 124 18.67 -3.60 10.19
N VAL A 125 17.72 -4.52 10.06
CA VAL A 125 16.31 -4.23 10.27
C VAL A 125 15.77 -5.08 11.40
N TRP A 126 14.97 -4.46 12.26
CA TRP A 126 14.14 -5.15 13.23
C TRP A 126 12.73 -5.31 12.67
N ALA A 127 12.21 -6.53 12.68
CA ALA A 127 10.80 -6.81 12.52
C ALA A 127 10.20 -7.01 13.91
N VAL A 128 9.52 -5.99 14.40
CA VAL A 128 8.89 -5.99 15.73
C VAL A 128 7.46 -6.49 15.58
N GLU A 129 7.15 -7.65 16.17
CA GLU A 129 5.78 -8.13 16.27
C GLU A 129 5.04 -7.28 17.32
N GLU A 130 4.32 -6.26 16.86
CA GLU A 130 3.51 -5.37 17.69
C GLU A 130 2.24 -6.08 18.15
N VAL A 131 1.59 -6.77 17.21
CA VAL A 131 0.37 -7.56 17.44
C VAL A 131 0.59 -8.95 16.84
N ILE A 132 0.32 -9.99 17.63
CA ILE A 132 0.39 -11.39 17.19
C ILE A 132 -1.00 -12.05 17.28
N PRO A 133 -1.29 -13.04 16.42
CA PRO A 133 -2.56 -13.75 16.47
C PRO A 133 -2.62 -14.66 17.71
N ASP A 134 -3.67 -14.53 18.50
CA ASP A 134 -4.08 -15.51 19.51
C ASP A 134 -4.83 -16.69 18.85
N GLY A 135 -4.91 -17.82 19.54
CA GLY A 135 -5.65 -19.02 19.12
C GLY A 135 -7.15 -18.78 18.91
N ASN A 136 -7.70 -17.68 19.43
CA ASN A 136 -9.11 -17.30 19.29
C ASN A 136 -9.39 -16.36 18.10
N GLY A 137 -8.40 -16.11 17.22
CA GLY A 137 -8.59 -15.25 16.05
C GLY A 137 -8.69 -13.76 16.39
N LYS A 138 -8.04 -13.34 17.49
CA LYS A 138 -7.86 -11.93 17.87
C LYS A 138 -6.37 -11.59 17.88
N GLY A 139 -6.03 -10.33 17.67
CA GLY A 139 -4.69 -9.83 17.93
C GLY A 139 -4.47 -9.60 19.43
N ILE A 140 -3.31 -9.99 19.94
CA ILE A 140 -2.82 -9.64 21.28
C ILE A 140 -1.49 -8.91 21.17
N SER A 141 -1.14 -8.12 22.19
CA SER A 141 0.13 -7.40 22.26
C SER A 141 1.31 -8.37 22.18
N GLY A 142 2.17 -8.19 21.17
CA GLY A 142 3.40 -8.95 21.05
C GLY A 142 4.38 -8.66 22.18
N TYR A 143 4.32 -7.46 22.77
CA TYR A 143 5.10 -7.11 23.96
C TYR A 143 4.64 -7.82 25.23
N ASP A 144 3.34 -8.10 25.38
CA ASP A 144 2.82 -8.84 26.55
C ASP A 144 3.09 -10.34 26.41
N ALA A 145 3.09 -10.84 25.17
CA ALA A 145 3.40 -12.23 24.86
C ALA A 145 4.90 -12.52 24.77
N ALA A 146 5.75 -11.50 24.62
CA ALA A 146 7.20 -11.62 24.70
C ALA A 146 7.60 -11.80 26.16
N ASP A 147 8.51 -12.73 26.42
CA ASP A 147 9.13 -12.81 27.74
C ASP A 147 9.97 -11.52 27.95
N ARG A 148 9.46 -10.63 28.81
CA ARG A 148 10.12 -9.36 29.16
C ARG A 148 11.20 -9.57 30.20
N PHE A 149 11.07 -10.61 31.00
CA PHE A 149 12.02 -10.95 32.04
C PHE A 149 13.04 -11.88 31.41
N GLY A 150 13.94 -11.28 30.61
CA GLY A 150 15.19 -11.94 30.26
C GLY A 150 15.76 -12.55 31.53
N VAL A 151 16.22 -13.80 31.43
CA VAL A 151 16.75 -14.57 32.57
C VAL A 151 17.62 -13.66 33.41
N GLU A 152 17.24 -13.44 34.67
CA GLU A 152 18.06 -12.64 35.59
C GLU A 152 19.48 -13.19 35.50
N PRO A 153 20.48 -12.36 35.17
CA PRO A 153 21.83 -12.84 35.07
C PRO A 153 22.17 -13.52 36.40
N PRO A 154 22.75 -14.74 36.37
CA PRO A 154 23.04 -15.47 37.59
C PRO A 154 23.83 -14.55 38.55
N PRO A 155 23.54 -14.59 39.86
CA PRO A 155 24.15 -13.70 40.82
C PRO A 155 25.67 -13.77 40.67
N ILE A 156 26.27 -12.61 40.38
CA ILE A 156 27.71 -12.48 40.18
C ILE A 156 28.37 -12.89 41.51
N ALA A 157 29.34 -13.81 41.45
CA ALA A 157 30.14 -14.15 42.62
C ALA A 157 30.74 -12.87 43.23
N ALA A 158 30.73 -12.76 44.56
CA ALA A 158 31.19 -11.57 45.26
C ALA A 158 32.59 -11.16 44.77
N SER A 159 32.68 -9.99 44.13
CA SER A 159 33.89 -9.43 43.57
C SER A 159 34.15 -8.08 44.21
N THR A 160 35.42 -7.76 44.49
CA THR A 160 35.84 -6.45 45.00
C THR A 160 35.90 -5.38 43.91
N ALA A 161 35.62 -5.73 42.65
CA ALA A 161 35.64 -4.80 41.53
C ALA A 161 34.33 -4.01 41.45
N ASN A 162 34.43 -2.69 41.29
CA ASN A 162 33.27 -1.79 41.13
C ASN A 162 32.68 -1.80 39.70
N ILE A 163 33.07 -2.75 38.86
CA ILE A 163 32.65 -2.86 37.46
C ILE A 163 32.32 -4.31 37.12
N ARG A 164 31.35 -4.51 36.23
CA ARG A 164 31.03 -5.80 35.61
C ARG A 164 31.16 -5.70 34.10
N TYR A 165 31.65 -6.76 33.47
CA TYR A 165 31.61 -6.90 32.03
C TYR A 165 30.33 -7.61 31.60
N VAL A 166 29.61 -7.01 30.66
CA VAL A 166 28.37 -7.52 30.07
C VAL A 166 28.67 -7.87 28.62
N LEU A 167 28.71 -9.17 28.32
CA LEU A 167 28.99 -9.67 26.97
C LEU A 167 27.96 -9.16 25.95
N GLY A 168 26.69 -9.12 26.34
CA GLY A 168 25.64 -8.53 25.53
C GLY A 168 24.32 -8.38 26.28
N THR A 169 23.58 -7.33 25.95
CA THR A 169 22.18 -7.17 26.35
C THR A 169 21.28 -8.03 25.46
N THR A 170 20.02 -8.20 25.86
CA THR A 170 19.01 -8.87 25.05
C THR A 170 17.92 -7.89 24.65
N VAL A 171 17.21 -8.23 23.57
CA VAL A 171 15.98 -7.57 23.16
C VAL A 171 14.79 -8.45 23.52
N PRO A 172 13.58 -7.88 23.67
CA PRO A 172 12.37 -8.66 23.83
C PRO A 172 12.17 -9.68 22.70
N GLU A 173 11.59 -10.85 23.00
CA GLU A 173 11.44 -11.94 22.03
C GLU A 173 10.60 -11.58 20.77
N ASN A 174 9.79 -10.52 20.83
CA ASN A 174 9.02 -10.04 19.68
C ASN A 174 9.86 -9.24 18.66
N TRP A 175 11.15 -9.00 18.93
CA TRP A 175 12.08 -8.33 18.02
C TRP A 175 12.84 -9.36 17.19
N ILE A 176 12.51 -9.46 15.90
CA ILE A 176 13.08 -10.45 15.00
C ILE A 176 14.08 -9.78 14.06
N PRO A 177 15.38 -10.14 14.10
CA PRO A 177 16.40 -9.46 13.32
C PRO A 177 16.35 -9.87 11.85
N PHE A 178 16.65 -8.92 10.97
CA PHE A 178 16.89 -9.09 9.55
C PHE A 178 18.26 -8.51 9.21
N LEU A 179 19.20 -9.39 8.82
CA LEU A 179 20.58 -9.03 8.56
C LEU A 179 20.80 -8.69 7.09
N PRO A 180 21.62 -7.68 6.77
CA PRO A 180 21.97 -7.36 5.39
C PRO A 180 22.82 -8.49 4.80
N VAL A 181 22.48 -8.93 3.58
CA VAL A 181 23.26 -9.87 2.79
C VAL A 181 23.34 -9.41 1.35
N HIS A 182 24.48 -9.59 0.71
CA HIS A 182 24.64 -9.25 -0.71
C HIS A 182 23.78 -10.13 -1.60
N GLN A 183 23.19 -9.52 -2.63
CA GLN A 183 22.54 -10.24 -3.70
C GLN A 183 23.57 -11.01 -4.54
N ALA A 184 23.19 -12.19 -5.04
CA ALA A 184 24.09 -12.98 -5.88
C ALA A 184 24.48 -12.19 -7.13
N GLY A 185 25.78 -12.00 -7.35
CA GLY A 185 26.30 -11.27 -8.52
C GLY A 185 26.38 -9.75 -8.35
N SER A 186 26.06 -9.19 -7.18
CA SER A 186 26.23 -7.76 -6.89
C SER A 186 26.95 -7.53 -5.57
N ASN A 187 27.97 -6.67 -5.57
CA ASN A 187 28.66 -6.23 -4.35
C ASN A 187 28.04 -4.97 -3.73
N GLN A 188 27.10 -4.32 -4.43
CA GLN A 188 26.50 -3.06 -3.98
C GLN A 188 25.05 -3.26 -3.51
N SER A 189 24.34 -4.21 -4.11
CA SER A 189 22.94 -4.46 -3.80
C SER A 189 22.82 -5.44 -2.63
N ILE A 190 22.09 -5.04 -1.60
CA ILE A 190 21.79 -5.89 -0.45
C ILE A 190 20.33 -6.32 -0.43
N GLN A 191 20.04 -7.36 0.33
CA GLN A 191 18.71 -7.75 0.79
C GLN A 191 18.79 -8.02 2.29
N PHE A 192 17.68 -7.83 2.97
CA PHE A 192 17.53 -8.15 4.37
C PHE A 192 17.07 -9.59 4.52
N ARG A 193 17.87 -10.44 5.17
CA ARG A 193 17.54 -11.84 5.44
C ARG A 193 17.17 -12.03 6.90
N ARG A 194 16.01 -12.62 7.17
CA ARG A 194 15.59 -12.97 8.53
C ARG A 194 16.65 -13.83 9.23
N ALA A 195 17.03 -13.43 10.43
CA ALA A 195 17.88 -14.13 11.36
C ALA A 195 17.10 -14.46 12.64
N ALA A 196 17.79 -14.95 13.67
CA ALA A 196 17.17 -15.27 14.95
C ALA A 196 18.15 -14.95 16.10
N MET A 197 17.60 -14.44 17.20
CA MET A 197 18.36 -14.23 18.44
C MET A 197 18.46 -15.55 19.22
N PRO A 198 19.59 -15.83 19.91
CA PRO A 198 19.66 -16.94 20.85
C PRO A 198 18.74 -16.68 22.05
N LYS A 199 18.15 -17.73 22.61
CA LYS A 199 17.39 -17.63 23.86
C LYS A 199 18.35 -17.60 25.05
N LEU A 200 18.07 -16.72 26.01
CA LEU A 200 18.88 -16.55 27.21
C LEU A 200 18.58 -17.67 28.24
N GLY A 201 19.61 -18.13 28.96
CA GLY A 201 19.50 -19.16 30.01
C GLY A 201 19.26 -20.60 29.53
N VAL A 202 19.27 -20.83 28.21
CA VAL A 202 19.20 -22.16 27.59
C VAL A 202 20.43 -22.37 26.70
N PRO A 203 20.77 -23.62 26.33
CA PRO A 203 21.88 -23.88 25.43
C PRO A 203 21.75 -23.06 24.12
N PRO A 204 22.87 -22.65 23.49
CA PRO A 204 22.87 -21.76 22.32
C PRO A 204 22.15 -22.29 21.08
N THR A 205 21.63 -23.52 21.13
CA THR A 205 20.86 -24.16 20.06
C THR A 205 19.42 -23.65 19.98
N ASP A 206 18.89 -23.12 21.08
CA ASP A 206 17.53 -22.61 21.13
C ASP A 206 17.49 -21.13 20.74
N VAL A 207 16.65 -20.82 19.75
CA VAL A 207 16.52 -19.47 19.18
C VAL A 207 15.10 -18.95 19.33
N VAL A 208 15.00 -17.62 19.43
CA VAL A 208 13.73 -16.91 19.40
C VAL A 208 13.09 -17.11 18.02
N ARG A 209 11.83 -17.54 18.01
CA ARG A 209 11.06 -17.76 16.78
C ARG A 209 9.91 -16.76 16.70
N PRO A 210 9.65 -16.17 15.52
CA PRO A 210 8.46 -15.34 15.32
C PRO A 210 7.20 -16.14 15.54
N LYS A 211 6.17 -15.49 16.06
CA LYS A 211 4.87 -16.10 16.37
C LYS A 211 3.84 -15.83 15.27
N GLY A 212 3.98 -14.72 14.55
CA GLY A 212 3.08 -14.25 13.51
C GLY A 212 3.23 -14.95 12.16
N LEU A 213 2.15 -15.02 11.38
CA LEU A 213 2.13 -15.58 10.02
C LEU A 213 2.87 -14.68 9.02
N LEU A 214 2.85 -13.35 9.18
CA LEU A 214 3.60 -12.41 8.31
C LEU A 214 5.09 -12.72 8.32
N LEU A 215 5.62 -13.19 9.45
CA LEU A 215 7.02 -13.61 9.54
C LEU A 215 7.23 -15.09 9.25
N THR A 216 6.28 -15.98 9.56
CA THR A 216 6.47 -17.45 9.45
C THR A 216 6.03 -18.07 8.14
N GLU A 217 5.20 -17.40 7.34
CA GLU A 217 4.69 -17.95 6.08
C GLU A 217 5.80 -18.33 5.10
N VAL A 218 6.86 -17.53 5.05
CA VAL A 218 8.07 -17.84 4.30
C VAL A 218 8.94 -18.77 5.14
N ARG A 219 8.76 -20.09 4.93
CA ARG A 219 9.40 -21.13 5.76
C ARG A 219 10.92 -21.20 5.64
N LYS A 220 11.49 -20.88 4.48
CA LYS A 220 12.93 -20.96 4.24
C LYS A 220 13.60 -19.62 4.57
N ARG A 221 14.56 -19.21 3.75
CA ARG A 221 15.27 -17.94 3.85
C ARG A 221 14.30 -16.83 3.43
N TYR A 222 13.80 -16.09 4.41
CA TYR A 222 12.93 -14.95 4.17
C TYR A 222 13.80 -13.73 3.88
N TYR A 223 13.72 -13.25 2.64
CA TYR A 223 14.38 -12.04 2.16
C TYR A 223 13.37 -10.91 1.98
N ILE A 224 13.80 -9.69 2.29
CA ILE A 224 13.09 -8.45 1.98
C ILE A 224 14.08 -7.57 1.21
N ASN A 225 13.63 -6.95 0.12
CA ASN A 225 14.48 -6.03 -0.61
C ASN A 225 14.71 -4.75 0.20
N GLU A 226 15.85 -4.09 -0.03
CA GLU A 226 16.23 -2.90 0.72
C GLU A 226 15.20 -1.76 0.57
N GLU A 227 14.67 -1.56 -0.64
CA GLU A 227 13.71 -0.51 -0.98
C GLU A 227 12.35 -0.68 -0.32
N GLU A 228 12.03 -1.89 0.17
CA GLU A 228 10.75 -2.15 0.85
C GLU A 228 10.70 -1.58 2.27
N ILE A 229 11.85 -1.21 2.82
CA ILE A 229 11.97 -0.71 4.19
C ILE A 229 12.69 0.64 4.14
N PRO A 230 11.96 1.76 3.99
CA PRO A 230 12.56 3.09 3.98
C PRO A 230 13.06 3.47 5.38
N ALA A 231 13.75 4.61 5.50
CA ALA A 231 14.25 5.11 6.79
C ALA A 231 13.14 5.32 7.84
N ALA A 232 11.94 5.69 7.41
CA ALA A 232 10.76 5.81 8.28
C ALA A 232 10.21 4.46 8.78
N GLY A 233 10.73 3.34 8.26
CA GLY A 233 10.21 2.00 8.49
C GLY A 233 9.00 1.66 7.63
N THR A 234 8.53 0.42 7.76
CA THR A 234 7.35 -0.10 7.07
C THR A 234 6.50 -0.84 8.09
N VAL A 235 5.20 -0.56 8.14
CA VAL A 235 4.27 -1.35 8.97
C VAL A 235 3.42 -2.22 8.06
N VAL A 236 3.33 -3.50 8.40
CA VAL A 236 2.49 -4.46 7.70
C VAL A 236 1.46 -5.01 8.66
N ARG A 237 0.18 -4.92 8.28
CA ARG A 237 -0.95 -5.42 9.05
C ARG A 237 -1.71 -6.51 8.33
N ARG A 238 -2.28 -7.43 9.11
CA ARG A 238 -3.29 -8.36 8.66
C ARG A 238 -4.55 -8.15 9.51
N SER A 239 -5.68 -7.90 8.85
CA SER A 239 -6.95 -7.55 9.51
C SER A 239 -8.12 -8.25 8.81
N TYR A 240 -9.21 -8.49 9.56
CA TYR A 240 -10.46 -8.89 8.91
C TYR A 240 -11.07 -7.68 8.22
N GLN A 241 -11.48 -7.87 6.98
CA GLN A 241 -12.19 -6.88 6.19
C GLN A 241 -13.57 -7.41 5.83
N ARG A 242 -14.56 -6.52 5.84
CA ARG A 242 -15.95 -6.83 5.50
C ARG A 242 -16.48 -5.81 4.51
N ALA A 243 -17.14 -6.27 3.46
CA ALA A 243 -17.88 -5.42 2.55
C ALA A 243 -19.24 -6.00 2.21
N ARG A 244 -20.18 -5.12 1.90
CA ARG A 244 -21.46 -5.49 1.29
C ARG A 244 -21.39 -5.19 -0.20
N TRP A 245 -21.64 -6.20 -1.01
CA TRP A 245 -21.63 -6.08 -2.46
C TRP A 245 -22.93 -5.45 -2.98
N TYR A 246 -22.92 -4.95 -4.22
CA TYR A 246 -24.10 -4.31 -4.82
C TYR A 246 -25.30 -5.25 -4.94
N ASN A 247 -25.09 -6.58 -4.95
CA ASN A 247 -26.16 -7.58 -4.92
C ASN A 247 -26.70 -7.85 -3.51
N GLY A 248 -26.27 -7.08 -2.51
CA GLY A 248 -26.69 -7.21 -1.13
C GLY A 248 -25.95 -8.26 -0.31
N ARG A 249 -25.11 -9.13 -0.91
CA ARG A 249 -24.34 -10.16 -0.19
C ARG A 249 -23.18 -9.55 0.60
N THR A 250 -22.87 -10.13 1.75
CA THR A 250 -21.73 -9.74 2.57
C THR A 250 -20.57 -10.68 2.34
N TYR A 251 -19.39 -10.11 2.15
CA TYR A 251 -18.13 -10.83 2.04
C TYR A 251 -17.23 -10.43 3.20
N VAL A 252 -16.56 -11.42 3.79
CA VAL A 252 -15.53 -11.24 4.82
C VAL A 252 -14.28 -11.95 4.34
N TRP A 253 -13.15 -11.26 4.42
CA TRP A 253 -11.85 -11.81 4.06
C TRP A 253 -10.79 -11.26 5.01
N ILE A 254 -9.58 -11.79 4.90
CA ILE A 254 -8.42 -11.26 5.60
C ILE A 254 -7.59 -10.48 4.59
N GLY A 255 -7.46 -9.17 4.80
CA GLY A 255 -6.64 -8.29 3.99
C GLY A 255 -5.24 -8.14 4.56
N ARG A 256 -4.30 -7.70 3.71
CA ARG A 256 -2.99 -7.20 4.15
C ARG A 256 -2.83 -5.77 3.71
N TYR A 257 -2.33 -4.94 4.61
CA TYR A 257 -2.08 -3.53 4.35
C TYR A 257 -0.64 -3.20 4.69
N ARG A 258 -0.01 -2.38 3.84
CA ARG A 258 1.32 -1.82 4.04
C ARG A 258 1.17 -0.32 4.18
N GLU A 259 1.82 0.24 5.19
CA GLU A 259 1.96 1.68 5.35
C GLU A 259 3.42 2.04 5.68
N THR A 260 3.74 3.31 5.48
CA THR A 260 5.00 3.86 5.98
C THR A 260 4.99 3.91 7.50
N GLY A 261 6.09 3.49 8.12
CA GLY A 261 6.26 3.59 9.56
C GLY A 261 6.42 5.03 10.06
N ARG A 262 6.61 5.18 11.38
CA ARG A 262 6.73 6.48 12.05
C ARG A 262 8.17 6.86 12.43
N GLY A 263 9.17 6.12 11.97
CA GLY A 263 10.58 6.40 12.24
C GLY A 263 11.39 5.18 12.66
N GLN A 264 12.56 5.46 13.22
CA GLN A 264 13.53 4.48 13.69
C GLN A 264 13.21 4.03 15.11
N ALA A 265 13.53 2.78 15.43
CA ALA A 265 13.47 2.26 16.78
C ALA A 265 14.87 1.80 17.19
N SER A 266 15.33 2.24 18.36
CA SER A 266 16.55 1.69 18.98
C SER A 266 16.18 0.41 19.71
N SER A 267 16.92 -0.66 19.45
CA SER A 267 16.78 -1.93 20.15
C SER A 267 17.46 -1.92 21.53
N ASP A 268 18.29 -0.91 21.81
CA ASP A 268 19.22 -0.85 22.96
C ASP A 268 20.10 -2.12 23.11
N LEU A 269 20.27 -2.86 22.02
CA LEU A 269 21.17 -3.99 21.93
C LEU A 269 22.62 -3.48 21.97
N ARG A 270 23.37 -3.92 22.98
CA ARG A 270 24.76 -3.54 23.20
C ARG A 270 25.57 -4.79 23.49
N PHE A 271 26.77 -4.85 22.92
CA PHE A 271 27.74 -5.91 23.17
C PHE A 271 28.98 -5.34 23.85
N ASP A 272 29.73 -6.18 24.53
CA ASP A 272 31.05 -5.85 25.10
C ASP A 272 31.04 -4.59 25.99
N GLN A 273 30.07 -4.50 26.91
CA GLN A 273 29.91 -3.34 27.79
C GLN A 273 30.64 -3.54 29.12
N ILE A 274 31.16 -2.44 29.67
CA ILE A 274 31.65 -2.38 31.04
C ILE A 274 30.70 -1.47 31.82
N GLU A 275 30.00 -2.04 32.78
CA GLU A 275 29.00 -1.34 33.59
C GLU A 275 29.49 -1.19 35.04
N PRO A 276 29.24 -0.04 35.70
CA PRO A 276 29.52 0.11 37.11
C PRO A 276 28.55 -0.76 37.95
N ILE A 277 29.07 -1.39 39.00
CA ILE A 277 28.25 -2.05 40.02
C ILE A 277 27.92 -0.98 41.06
N GLN A 278 26.65 -0.60 41.22
CA GLN A 278 26.26 0.31 42.31
C GLN A 278 26.56 -0.35 43.66
N PRO A 279 27.24 0.33 44.59
CA PRO A 279 27.39 -0.18 45.94
C PRO A 279 26.00 -0.27 46.59
N SER A 280 25.69 -1.45 47.11
CA SER A 280 24.50 -1.74 47.92
C SER A 280 24.43 -0.86 49.16
#